data_AF-A0A1B9ML35-F1
#
_entry.id   AF-A0A1B9ML35-F1
#
_cell.length_a   1.000
_cell.length_b   1.000
_cell.length_c   1.000
_cell.angle_alpha   90.00
_cell.angle_beta   90.00
_cell.angle_gamma   90.00
#
_symmetry.space_group_name_H-M   'P 1'
#
loop_
_entity.id
_entity.type
_entity.pdbx_description
1 polymer ?
#
loop_
_entity_poly.entity_id
_entity_poly.type
_entity_poly.pdbx_seq_one_letter_code
_entity_poly.pdbx_strand_id
1 'polypeptide(L)'
;MEILKDLVLRYCVIFGKRFSAKQKIAFLRVISKELIQLGYMVEAKLAKLKLATRRYENYYNAYIGDLNKAELIICTYYDTCVNNFNFQKKYAFSPQFSKLSYFISIAPIIILFIASLILNYFVFIPDIRTQGFLVFQALAQLFQRFFYFFRL
;
A
#
# COMPACT_ATOMS: atom_id res chain seq x y z
N MET A 1 -22.37 1.86 18.69
CA MET A 1 -21.98 2.51 17.41
C MET A 1 -20.62 3.21 17.49
N GLU A 2 -20.22 3.74 18.66
CA GLU A 2 -18.91 4.37 18.85
C GLU A 2 -17.72 3.40 18.78
N ILE A 3 -17.84 2.20 19.37
CA ILE A 3 -16.79 1.17 19.32
C ILE A 3 -16.43 0.80 17.87
N LEU A 4 -17.43 0.59 17.01
CA LEU A 4 -17.18 0.27 15.60
C LEU A 4 -16.45 1.43 14.88
N LYS A 5 -16.83 2.68 15.16
CA LYS A 5 -16.15 3.85 14.59
C LYS A 5 -14.71 3.94 15.06
N ASP A 6 -14.43 3.66 16.34
CA ASP A 6 -13.06 3.64 16.86
C ASP A 6 -12.22 2.52 16.23
N LEU A 7 -12.79 1.31 16.08
CA LEU A 7 -12.14 0.20 15.39
C LEU A 7 -11.84 0.54 13.92
N VAL A 8 -12.79 1.17 13.22
CA VAL A 8 -12.60 1.63 11.84
C VAL A 8 -11.51 2.71 11.78
N LEU A 9 -11.53 3.70 12.66
CA LEU A 9 -10.49 4.73 12.72
C LEU A 9 -9.11 4.11 12.96
N ARG A 10 -9.00 3.24 13.96
CA ARG A 10 -7.74 2.62 14.35
C ARG A 10 -7.20 1.69 13.26
N TYR A 11 -8.02 0.77 12.76
CA TYR A 11 -7.54 -0.30 11.87
C TYR A 11 -7.69 0.01 10.39
N CYS A 12 -8.62 0.86 9.98
CA CYS A 12 -8.77 1.25 8.57
C CYS A 12 -8.05 2.56 8.22
N VAL A 13 -7.88 3.48 9.18
CA VAL A 13 -7.22 4.77 8.94
C VAL A 13 -5.80 4.80 9.51
N ILE A 14 -5.63 4.67 10.83
CA ILE A 14 -4.32 4.80 11.50
C ILE A 14 -3.38 3.66 11.09
N PHE A 15 -3.82 2.41 11.24
CA PHE A 15 -3.10 1.21 10.81
C PHE A 15 -3.61 0.67 9.47
N GLY A 16 -4.19 1.54 8.64
CA GLY A 16 -4.80 1.19 7.36
C GLY A 16 -3.83 0.63 6.32
N LYS A 17 -2.56 1.06 6.35
CA LYS A 17 -1.52 0.56 5.42
C LYS A 17 -0.77 -0.61 6.05
N ARG A 18 -0.78 -1.76 5.39
CA ARG A 18 -0.15 -3.02 5.84
C ARG A 18 0.61 -3.70 4.69
N PHE A 19 1.32 -2.90 3.91
CA PHE A 19 2.07 -3.38 2.76
C PHE A 19 3.49 -3.83 3.15
N SER A 20 4.24 -2.97 3.86
CA SER A 20 5.63 -3.27 4.25
C SER A 20 5.72 -4.14 5.50
N ALA A 21 6.84 -4.84 5.69
CA ALA A 21 7.08 -5.66 6.88
C ALA A 21 6.94 -4.86 8.19
N LYS A 22 7.47 -3.63 8.24
CA LYS A 22 7.35 -2.74 9.41
C LYS A 22 5.87 -2.43 9.73
N GLN A 23 5.07 -2.15 8.69
CA GLN A 23 3.64 -1.87 8.83
C GLN A 23 2.86 -3.11 9.28
N LYS A 24 3.16 -4.28 8.71
CA LYS A 24 2.56 -5.57 9.11
C LYS A 24 2.85 -5.88 10.58
N ILE A 25 4.10 -5.74 11.02
CA ILE A 25 4.51 -5.95 12.42
C ILE A 25 3.81 -4.96 13.36
N ALA A 26 3.75 -3.68 12.99
CA ALA A 26 3.10 -2.65 13.81
C ALA A 26 1.60 -2.95 14.00
N PHE A 27 0.89 -3.30 12.92
CA PHE A 27 -0.51 -3.70 12.98
C PHE A 27 -0.71 -4.92 13.88
N LEU A 28 0.06 -6.00 13.65
CA LEU A 28 -0.04 -7.22 14.44
C LEU A 28 0.23 -6.96 15.93
N ARG A 29 1.21 -6.12 16.27
CA ARG A 29 1.49 -5.76 17.66
C ARG A 29 0.30 -5.08 18.34
N VAL A 30 -0.36 -4.15 17.65
CA VAL A 30 -1.49 -3.39 18.20
C VAL A 30 -2.71 -4.29 18.39
N ILE A 31 -3.09 -5.05 17.37
CA ILE A 31 -4.25 -5.94 17.45
C ILE A 31 -4.02 -7.07 18.44
N SER A 32 -2.80 -7.63 18.51
CA SER A 32 -2.46 -8.65 19.51
C SER A 32 -2.60 -8.11 20.93
N LYS A 33 -2.10 -6.89 21.21
CA LYS A 33 -2.24 -6.28 22.54
C LYS A 33 -3.71 -6.11 22.93
N GLU A 34 -4.54 -5.63 22.01
CA GLU A 34 -5.96 -5.41 22.26
C GLU A 34 -6.71 -6.73 22.50
N LEU A 35 -6.47 -7.75 21.68
CA LEU A 35 -7.06 -9.08 21.84
C LEU A 35 -6.61 -9.78 23.14
N ILE A 36 -5.34 -9.63 23.52
CA ILE A 36 -4.84 -10.14 24.81
C ILE A 36 -5.55 -9.46 25.98
N GLN A 37 -5.78 -8.15 25.89
CA GLN A 37 -6.55 -7.40 26.90
C GLN A 37 -8.00 -7.87 27.01
N LEU A 38 -8.57 -8.37 25.91
CA LEU A 38 -9.90 -8.98 25.88
C LEU A 38 -9.90 -10.45 26.35
N GLY A 39 -8.76 -11.00 26.75
CA GLY A 39 -8.63 -12.36 27.27
C GLY A 39 -8.36 -13.43 26.20
N TYR A 40 -8.14 -13.04 24.93
CA TYR A 40 -7.79 -14.00 23.90
C TYR A 40 -6.31 -14.39 23.97
N MET A 41 -6.04 -15.68 23.77
CA MET A 41 -4.67 -16.14 23.50
C MET A 41 -4.30 -15.75 22.06
N VAL A 42 -3.20 -15.01 21.90
CA VAL A 42 -2.72 -14.57 20.59
C VAL A 42 -1.25 -14.91 20.43
N GLU A 43 -0.94 -15.57 19.32
CA GLU A 43 0.42 -15.94 18.95
C GLU A 43 0.76 -15.38 17.56
N ALA A 44 1.60 -14.34 17.52
CA ALA A 44 2.11 -13.78 16.27
C ALA A 44 3.41 -14.48 15.87
N LYS A 45 3.42 -15.20 14.75
CA LYS A 45 4.57 -15.97 14.25
C LYS A 45 5.04 -15.46 12.89
N LEU A 46 6.37 -15.47 12.72
CA LEU A 46 7.00 -15.35 11.40
C LEU A 46 7.07 -16.74 10.76
N ALA A 47 6.30 -16.97 9.71
CA ALA A 47 6.40 -18.16 8.88
C ALA A 47 7.30 -17.86 7.67
N LYS A 48 8.36 -18.66 7.49
CA LYS A 48 9.16 -18.63 6.26
C LYS A 48 8.57 -19.63 5.27
N LEU A 49 7.83 -19.15 4.29
CA LEU A 49 7.28 -19.99 3.24
C LEU A 49 8.20 -19.97 2.02
N LYS A 50 8.56 -21.15 1.56
CA LYS A 50 9.27 -21.35 0.30
C LYS A 50 8.22 -21.35 -0.80
N LEU A 51 8.05 -20.23 -1.49
CA LEU A 51 7.24 -20.18 -2.69
C LEU A 51 7.89 -21.02 -3.79
N ALA A 52 7.09 -21.54 -4.72
CA ALA A 52 7.54 -22.40 -5.82
C ALA A 52 8.75 -21.83 -6.59
N THR A 53 8.93 -20.52 -6.58
CA THR A 53 10.04 -19.78 -7.18
C THR A 53 11.19 -19.51 -6.20
N ARG A 54 11.88 -20.53 -5.66
CA ARG A 54 13.20 -20.50 -4.94
C ARG A 54 13.51 -19.37 -3.91
N ARG A 55 12.60 -18.45 -3.63
CA ARG A 55 12.75 -17.31 -2.72
C ARG A 55 11.91 -17.58 -1.48
N TYR A 56 12.55 -17.48 -0.32
CA TYR A 56 11.86 -17.50 0.96
C TYR A 56 11.22 -16.14 1.15
N GLU A 57 9.91 -16.13 1.38
CA GLU A 57 9.20 -14.94 1.82
C GLU A 57 8.82 -15.07 3.28
N ASN A 58 8.99 -13.96 4.00
CA ASN A 58 8.60 -13.83 5.39
C ASN A 58 7.10 -13.48 5.44
N TYR A 59 6.30 -14.41 5.91
CA TYR A 59 4.89 -14.21 6.23
C TYR A 59 4.75 -13.95 7.73
N TYR A 60 3.97 -12.96 8.09
CA TYR A 60 3.68 -12.65 9.48
C TYR A 60 2.24 -13.07 9.73
N ASN A 61 2.03 -14.11 10.53
CA ASN A 61 0.70 -14.63 10.81
C ASN A 61 0.37 -14.38 12.28
N ALA A 62 -0.90 -14.11 12.58
CA ALA A 62 -1.41 -14.12 13.94
C ALA A 62 -2.42 -15.25 14.09
N TYR A 63 -2.19 -16.10 15.07
CA TYR A 63 -3.09 -17.15 15.49
C TYR A 63 -3.78 -16.69 16.76
N ILE A 64 -5.11 -16.77 16.78
CA ILE A 64 -5.94 -16.30 17.89
C ILE A 64 -6.78 -17.48 18.36
N GLY A 65 -6.69 -17.81 19.65
CA GLY A 65 -7.32 -19.00 20.24
C GLY A 65 -6.44 -20.26 20.21
N ASP A 66 -7.02 -21.39 20.63
CA ASP A 66 -6.37 -22.71 20.64
C ASP A 66 -6.71 -23.49 19.37
N LEU A 67 -5.77 -23.50 18.42
CA LEU A 67 -5.94 -24.21 17.15
C LEU A 67 -6.11 -25.72 17.30
N ASN A 68 -5.60 -26.32 18.38
CA ASN A 68 -5.66 -27.77 18.56
C ASN A 68 -7.03 -28.24 19.04
N LYS A 69 -7.81 -27.34 19.65
CA LYS A 69 -9.15 -27.62 20.20
C LYS A 69 -10.27 -26.91 19.43
N ALA A 70 -9.95 -26.22 18.35
CA ALA A 70 -10.91 -25.42 17.61
C ALA A 70 -11.86 -26.31 16.79
N GLU A 71 -13.17 -26.13 16.99
CA GLU A 71 -14.22 -26.72 16.13
C GLU A 71 -14.38 -25.94 14.82
N LEU A 72 -14.05 -24.65 14.83
CA LEU A 72 -14.14 -23.74 13.68
C LEU A 72 -12.86 -22.89 13.58
N ILE A 73 -12.27 -22.88 12.39
CA ILE A 73 -11.11 -22.02 12.07
C ILE A 73 -11.55 -21.00 11.02
N ILE A 74 -11.38 -19.71 11.36
CA ILE A 74 -11.62 -18.60 10.43
C ILE A 74 -10.28 -18.04 9.99
N CYS A 75 -10.01 -18.12 8.68
CA CYS A 75 -8.80 -17.58 8.07
C CYS A 75 -9.13 -16.34 7.25
N THR A 76 -8.40 -15.25 7.48
CA THR A 76 -8.56 -14.02 6.71
C THR A 76 -7.22 -13.34 6.44
N TYR A 77 -7.13 -12.68 5.29
CA TYR A 77 -6.00 -11.80 4.99
C TYR A 77 -6.17 -10.49 5.74
N TYR A 78 -5.08 -10.03 6.35
CA TYR A 78 -5.06 -8.73 7.01
C TYR A 78 -4.24 -7.71 6.23
N ASP A 79 -3.40 -8.11 5.26
CA ASP A 79 -2.55 -7.17 4.54
C ASP A 79 -3.29 -6.35 3.49
N THR A 80 -2.67 -5.25 3.06
CA THR A 80 -3.24 -4.35 2.06
C THR A 80 -2.46 -4.40 0.77
N CYS A 81 -3.19 -4.38 -0.34
CA CYS A 81 -2.61 -4.26 -1.68
C CYS A 81 -1.78 -2.97 -1.83
N VAL A 82 -0.86 -2.99 -2.79
CA VAL A 82 -0.18 -1.79 -3.27
C VAL A 82 -1.23 -0.78 -3.73
N ASN A 83 -1.04 0.48 -3.34
CA ASN A 83 -1.87 1.59 -3.82
C ASN A 83 -1.82 1.61 -5.35
N ASN A 84 -2.98 1.50 -5.99
CA ASN A 84 -3.12 1.58 -7.43
C ASN A 84 -4.19 2.62 -7.76
N PHE A 85 -4.21 3.07 -9.01
CA PHE A 85 -5.22 4.01 -9.50
C PHE A 85 -6.63 3.41 -9.61
N ASN A 86 -6.90 2.26 -8.97
CA ASN A 86 -8.18 1.56 -8.96
C ASN A 86 -8.82 1.31 -10.35
N PHE A 87 -8.03 1.35 -11.44
CA PHE A 87 -8.53 1.03 -12.79
C PHE A 87 -9.03 -0.41 -12.92
N GLN A 88 -8.67 -1.28 -11.98
CA GLN A 88 -9.24 -2.62 -11.86
C GLN A 88 -9.61 -2.89 -10.41
N LYS A 89 -10.82 -3.44 -10.20
CA LYS A 89 -11.27 -3.91 -8.89
C LYS A 89 -10.46 -5.14 -8.50
N LYS A 90 -9.79 -5.07 -7.35
CA LYS A 90 -9.17 -6.23 -6.70
C LYS A 90 -10.15 -6.75 -5.66
N TYR A 91 -10.42 -8.04 -5.69
CA TYR A 91 -11.27 -8.70 -4.71
C TYR A 91 -10.39 -9.41 -3.68
N ALA A 92 -10.85 -9.45 -2.42
CA ALA A 92 -10.21 -10.28 -1.42
C ALA A 92 -10.20 -11.74 -1.90
N PHE A 93 -9.13 -12.48 -1.60
CA PHE A 93 -8.97 -13.91 -1.95
C PHE A 93 -8.88 -14.24 -3.45
N SER A 94 -8.69 -13.26 -4.36
CA SER A 94 -8.35 -13.57 -5.75
C SER A 94 -6.85 -13.93 -5.86
N PRO A 95 -6.47 -15.20 -6.11
CA PRO A 95 -5.06 -15.63 -6.06
C PRO A 95 -4.25 -15.20 -7.29
N GLN A 96 -4.91 -14.65 -8.32
CA GLN A 96 -4.29 -14.46 -9.63
C GLN A 96 -3.62 -13.09 -9.74
N PHE A 97 -2.29 -13.07 -9.67
CA PHE A 97 -1.52 -11.93 -10.13
C PHE A 97 -1.68 -11.80 -11.66
N SER A 98 -2.35 -10.73 -12.10
CA SER A 98 -2.44 -10.39 -13.52
C SER A 98 -1.34 -9.39 -13.89
N LYS A 99 -0.43 -9.80 -14.78
CA LYS A 99 0.61 -8.92 -15.35
C LYS A 99 -0.02 -7.68 -15.99
N LEU A 100 -1.15 -7.85 -16.67
CA LEU A 100 -1.89 -6.76 -17.29
C LEU A 100 -2.44 -5.79 -16.23
N SER A 101 -3.01 -6.29 -15.14
CA SER A 101 -3.50 -5.47 -14.03
C SER A 101 -2.39 -4.63 -13.38
N TYR A 102 -1.23 -5.26 -13.18
CA TYR A 102 -0.05 -4.58 -12.66
C TYR A 102 0.45 -3.48 -13.62
N PHE A 103 0.52 -3.80 -14.92
CA PHE A 103 0.92 -2.83 -15.94
C PHE A 103 -0.04 -1.64 -16.02
N ILE A 104 -1.36 -1.88 -16.06
CA ILE A 104 -2.39 -0.83 -16.05
C ILE A 104 -2.29 0.02 -14.77
N SER A 105 -1.92 -0.58 -13.64
CA SER A 105 -1.77 0.14 -12.37
C SER A 105 -0.59 1.12 -12.38
N ILE A 106 0.46 0.85 -13.16
CA ILE A 106 1.71 1.64 -13.20
C ILE A 106 1.80 2.53 -14.44
N ALA A 107 1.13 2.16 -15.54
CA ALA A 107 1.12 2.91 -16.79
C ALA A 107 0.82 4.42 -16.61
N PRO A 108 -0.14 4.86 -15.77
CA PRO A 108 -0.38 6.29 -15.53
C PRO A 108 0.86 7.01 -14.99
N ILE A 109 1.62 6.38 -14.10
CA ILE A 109 2.86 6.94 -13.54
C ILE A 109 3.89 7.12 -14.65
N ILE A 110 4.03 6.12 -15.52
CA ILE A 110 4.96 6.15 -16.65
C ILE A 110 4.55 7.21 -17.67
N ILE A 111 3.26 7.27 -18.03
CA ILE A 111 2.72 8.26 -18.97
C ILE A 111 2.94 9.68 -18.45
N LEU A 112 2.61 9.91 -17.18
CA LEU A 112 2.88 11.17 -16.52
C LEU A 112 4.39 11.46 -16.60
N PHE A 113 5.26 10.56 -16.15
CA PHE A 113 6.71 10.77 -16.20
C PHE A 113 7.21 11.17 -17.61
N ILE A 114 6.75 10.51 -18.66
CA ILE A 114 7.09 10.85 -20.05
C ILE A 114 6.54 12.23 -20.42
N ALA A 115 5.28 12.54 -20.13
CA ALA A 115 4.68 13.85 -20.38
C ALA A 115 5.45 14.97 -19.66
N SER A 116 5.95 14.68 -18.45
CA SER A 116 6.79 15.59 -17.67
C SER A 116 8.11 15.89 -18.38
N LEU A 117 8.78 14.87 -18.93
CA LEU A 117 10.02 15.03 -19.69
C LEU A 117 9.78 15.83 -20.97
N ILE A 118 8.69 15.54 -21.70
CA ILE A 118 8.30 16.26 -22.92
C ILE A 118 8.05 17.74 -22.60
N LEU A 119 7.26 18.05 -21.58
CA LEU A 119 6.99 19.43 -21.17
C LEU A 119 8.27 20.16 -20.75
N ASN A 120 9.16 19.49 -20.00
CA ASN A 120 10.45 20.09 -19.62
C ASN A 120 11.30 20.39 -20.86
N TYR A 121 11.38 19.46 -21.81
CA TYR A 121 12.25 19.60 -22.97
C TYR A 121 11.72 20.60 -24.01
N PHE A 122 10.42 20.57 -24.31
CA PHE A 122 9.84 21.35 -25.41
C PHE A 122 9.24 22.69 -24.98
N VAL A 123 8.83 22.83 -23.73
CA VAL A 123 8.17 24.06 -23.24
C VAL A 123 9.08 24.80 -22.29
N PHE A 124 9.46 24.19 -21.17
CA PHE A 124 10.16 24.91 -20.11
C PHE A 124 11.60 25.30 -20.47
N ILE A 125 12.41 24.40 -21.03
CA ILE A 125 13.80 24.73 -21.40
C ILE A 125 13.87 25.83 -22.48
N PRO A 126 13.09 25.76 -23.58
CA PRO A 126 13.10 26.80 -24.62
C PRO A 126 12.55 28.14 -24.12
N ASP A 127 11.49 28.15 -23.31
CA ASP A 127 10.91 29.38 -22.76
C ASP A 127 11.90 30.08 -21.81
N ILE A 128 12.60 29.32 -20.95
CA ILE A 128 13.64 29.88 -20.07
C ILE A 128 14.79 30.48 -20.90
N ARG A 129 15.16 29.83 -22.02
CA ARG A 129 16.24 30.31 -22.89
C ARG A 129 15.87 31.60 -23.62
N THR A 130 14.60 31.80 -23.96
CA THR A 130 14.13 32.95 -24.76
C THR A 130 13.67 34.13 -23.91
N GLN A 131 12.99 33.87 -22.78
CA GLN A 131 12.37 34.90 -21.94
C GLN A 131 13.06 35.07 -20.58
N GLY A 132 14.06 34.25 -20.27
CA GLY A 132 14.66 34.17 -18.93
C GLY A 132 13.76 33.42 -17.94
N PHE A 133 14.25 33.24 -16.70
CA PHE A 133 13.51 32.50 -15.68
C PHE A 133 12.45 33.40 -15.01
N LEU A 134 11.21 33.32 -15.47
CA LEU A 134 10.09 34.10 -14.93
C LEU A 134 9.39 33.38 -13.76
N VAL A 135 8.80 34.16 -12.84
CA VAL A 135 8.10 33.65 -11.64
C VAL A 135 6.98 32.65 -11.99
N PHE A 136 6.24 32.88 -13.08
CA PHE A 136 5.18 31.97 -13.51
C PHE A 136 5.71 30.60 -13.95
N GLN A 137 6.83 30.57 -14.69
CA GLN A 137 7.47 29.32 -15.12
C GLN A 137 8.02 28.54 -13.91
N ALA A 138 8.58 29.24 -12.93
CA ALA A 138 9.04 28.66 -11.67
C ALA A 138 7.89 28.02 -10.86
N LEU A 139 6.77 28.74 -10.74
CA LEU A 139 5.57 28.25 -10.05
C LEU A 139 4.95 27.06 -10.77
N ALA A 140 4.90 27.07 -12.10
CA ALA A 140 4.41 25.95 -12.91
C ALA A 140 5.27 24.68 -12.72
N GLN A 141 6.61 24.83 -12.69
CA GLN A 141 7.51 23.71 -12.43
C GLN A 141 7.40 23.16 -11.00
N LEU A 142 7.26 24.04 -9.99
CA LEU A 142 7.02 23.63 -8.61
C LEU A 142 5.69 22.90 -8.46
N PHE A 143 4.63 23.42 -9.09
CA PHE A 143 3.31 22.79 -9.09
C PHE A 143 3.33 21.42 -9.75
N GLN A 144 3.99 21.30 -10.91
CA GLN A 144 4.19 20.02 -11.59
C GLN A 144 4.94 19.03 -10.69
N ARG A 145 6.07 19.42 -10.10
CA ARG A 145 6.85 18.54 -9.20
C ARG A 145 6.06 18.14 -7.95
N PHE A 146 5.31 19.06 -7.36
CA PHE A 146 4.41 18.78 -6.24
C PHE A 146 3.35 17.74 -6.61
N PHE A 147 2.73 17.88 -7.78
CA PHE A 147 1.72 16.96 -8.27
C PHE A 147 2.29 15.56 -8.59
N TYR A 148 3.54 15.48 -9.07
CA TYR A 148 4.24 14.19 -9.21
C TYR A 148 4.56 13.56 -7.86
N PHE A 149 5.07 14.34 -6.90
CA PHE A 149 5.52 13.83 -5.61
C PHE A 149 4.38 13.27 -4.73
N PHE A 150 3.19 13.88 -4.78
CA PHE A 150 2.05 13.43 -3.98
C PHE A 150 1.24 12.28 -4.60
N ARG A 151 1.52 11.91 -5.86
CA ARG A 151 0.75 10.91 -6.62
C ARG A 151 1.55 9.64 -6.96
N LEU A 152 2.87 9.65 -6.72
CA LEU A 152 3.77 8.50 -6.64
C LEU A 152 3.74 7.90 -5.22
#